data_AF-A0A945MVI6-F1
#
_entry.id   AF-A0A945MVI6-F1
#
_cell.length_a   1.000
_cell.length_b   1.000
_cell.length_c   1.000
_cell.angle_alpha   90.00
_cell.angle_beta   90.00
_cell.angle_gamma   90.00
#
_symmetry.space_group_name_H-M   'P 1'
#
loop_
_entity.id
_entity.type
_entity.pdbx_description
1 polymer ?
#
loop_
_entity_poly.entity_id
_entity_poly.type
_entity_poly.pdbx_seq_one_letter_code
_entity_poly.pdbx_strand_id
1 'polypeptide(L)'
;MKLGIVGMLPGDFRTFQCEQMQAIRDMGFTGFGFHFNGEDVFTVTQEDCAAYRRFIAGENLDLAQFTITYDDCLFYGEPAQIEQVSAKIQRGTEIAA
;
A
#
# COMPACT_ATOMS: atom_id res chain seq x y z
N MET A 1 21.19 3.30 -8.97
CA MET A 1 19.88 2.91 -9.53
C MET A 1 19.07 2.33 -8.39
N LYS A 2 17.82 2.79 -8.17
CA LYS A 2 16.92 2.19 -7.18
C LYS A 2 16.07 1.12 -7.87
N LEU A 3 16.04 -0.09 -7.33
CA LEU A 3 15.26 -1.21 -7.88
C LEU A 3 14.26 -1.67 -6.84
N GLY A 4 12.98 -1.75 -7.22
CA GLY A 4 11.90 -2.18 -6.35
C GLY A 4 11.23 -3.46 -6.84
N ILE A 5 10.55 -4.16 -5.92
CA ILE A 5 9.75 -5.35 -6.21
C ILE A 5 8.31 -5.21 -5.72
N VAL A 6 7.34 -5.76 -6.45
CA VAL A 6 5.93 -5.80 -6.08
C VAL A 6 5.47 -7.25 -6.02
N GLY A 7 4.60 -7.58 -5.06
CA GLY A 7 3.97 -8.91 -4.96
C GLY A 7 4.66 -9.89 -4.02
N MET A 8 5.69 -9.46 -3.28
CA MET A 8 6.34 -10.28 -2.24
C MET A 8 5.83 -10.04 -0.82
N LEU A 9 4.99 -9.01 -0.65
CA LEU A 9 4.39 -8.65 0.61
C LEU A 9 2.89 -8.94 0.58
N PRO A 10 2.27 -9.16 1.75
CA PRO A 10 0.82 -9.14 1.87
C PRO A 10 0.19 -7.90 1.23
N GLY A 11 -1.10 -7.97 0.89
CA GLY A 11 -1.82 -6.78 0.42
C GLY A 11 -2.04 -5.74 1.52
N ASP A 12 -1.91 -6.12 2.79
CA ASP A 12 -2.18 -5.25 3.93
C ASP A 12 -0.89 -4.96 4.72
N PHE A 13 -0.45 -3.70 4.70
CA PHE A 13 0.75 -3.24 5.38
C PHE A 13 0.71 -3.43 6.90
N ARG A 14 -0.49 -3.52 7.50
CA ARG A 14 -0.67 -3.79 8.94
C ARG A 14 -0.19 -5.18 9.34
N THR A 15 0.01 -6.06 8.36
CA THR A 15 0.39 -7.46 8.57
C THR A 15 1.86 -7.75 8.22
N PHE A 16 2.62 -6.74 7.78
CA PHE A 16 4.02 -6.92 7.38
C PHE A 16 4.89 -7.40 8.54
N GLN A 17 5.87 -8.23 8.20
CA GLN A 17 6.83 -8.81 9.14
C GLN A 17 8.27 -8.53 8.68
N CYS A 18 9.20 -8.47 9.63
CA CYS A 18 10.61 -8.18 9.36
C CYS A 18 11.26 -9.22 8.44
N GLU A 19 10.86 -10.49 8.52
CA GLU A 19 11.40 -11.57 7.69
C GLU A 19 11.12 -11.35 6.20
N GLN A 20 9.96 -10.77 5.88
CA GLN A 20 9.59 -10.46 4.51
C GLN A 20 10.44 -9.31 3.95
N MET A 21 10.73 -8.31 4.78
CA MET A 21 11.61 -7.19 4.42
C MET A 21 13.06 -7.66 4.25
N GLN A 22 13.51 -8.58 5.11
CA GLN A 22 14.83 -9.19 4.97
C GLN A 22 14.96 -9.95 3.65
N ALA A 23 13.95 -10.74 3.27
CA ALA A 23 13.96 -11.45 1.99
C ALA A 23 14.09 -10.49 0.79
N ILE A 24 13.41 -9.34 0.83
CA ILE A 24 13.53 -8.29 -0.21
C ILE A 24 14.97 -7.78 -0.32
N ARG A 25 15.61 -7.47 0.83
CA ARG A 25 17.01 -7.04 0.87
C ARG A 25 17.97 -8.10 0.37
N ASP A 26 17.77 -9.37 0.74
CA ASP A 26 18.66 -10.47 0.38
C ASP A 26 18.71 -10.72 -1.13
N MET A 27 17.65 -10.38 -1.87
CA MET A 27 17.65 -10.41 -3.34
C MET A 27 18.26 -9.15 -3.99
N GLY A 28 18.72 -8.19 -3.18
CA GLY A 28 19.37 -6.96 -3.65
C GLY A 28 18.41 -5.84 -4.06
N PHE A 29 17.12 -5.94 -3.71
CA PHE A 29 16.17 -4.83 -3.92
C PHE A 29 16.37 -3.74 -2.87
N THR A 30 16.16 -2.50 -3.28
CA THR A 30 16.26 -1.30 -2.43
C THR A 30 14.91 -0.68 -2.12
N GLY A 31 13.83 -1.26 -2.63
CA GLY A 31 12.48 -0.80 -2.40
C GLY A 31 11.43 -1.84 -2.72
N PHE A 32 10.18 -1.49 -2.46
CA PHE A 32 9.05 -2.38 -2.67
C PHE A 32 7.78 -1.60 -3.01
N GLY A 33 6.79 -2.33 -3.50
CA GLY A 33 5.41 -1.87 -3.54
C GLY A 33 4.45 -3.02 -3.24
N PHE A 34 3.21 -2.65 -2.98
CA PHE A 34 2.16 -3.62 -2.68
C PHE A 34 0.79 -3.11 -3.16
N HIS A 35 -0.16 -4.06 -3.25
CA HIS A 35 -1.53 -3.81 -3.67
C HIS A 35 -2.45 -3.96 -2.47
N PHE A 36 -3.01 -2.84 -2.04
CA PHE A 36 -3.95 -2.79 -0.93
C PHE A 36 -5.38 -2.83 -1.44
N ASN A 37 -6.20 -3.63 -0.78
CA ASN A 37 -7.60 -3.76 -1.13
C ASN A 37 -8.35 -2.45 -0.85
N GLY A 38 -8.96 -1.87 -1.89
CA GLY A 38 -9.70 -0.61 -1.81
C GLY A 38 -10.91 -0.65 -0.89
N GLU A 39 -11.48 -1.83 -0.62
CA GLU A 39 -12.57 -1.94 0.36
C GLU A 39 -12.10 -1.69 1.80
N ASP A 40 -10.82 -1.90 2.09
CA ASP A 40 -10.28 -1.84 3.44
C ASP A 40 -9.75 -0.45 3.82
N VAL A 41 -9.70 0.51 2.90
CA VAL A 41 -9.05 1.83 3.11
C VAL A 41 -9.72 2.64 4.22
N PHE A 42 -11.02 2.46 4.42
CA PHE A 42 -11.77 3.13 5.48
C PHE A 42 -11.56 2.51 6.86
N THR A 43 -10.99 1.30 6.92
CA THR A 43 -10.63 0.63 8.19
C THR A 43 -9.26 1.05 8.72
N VAL A 44 -8.44 1.69 7.88
CA VAL A 44 -7.08 2.12 8.23
C VAL A 44 -7.15 3.36 9.13
N THR A 45 -6.50 3.29 10.28
CA THR A 45 -6.42 4.36 11.29
C THR A 45 -5.14 5.18 11.17
N GLN A 46 -5.06 6.32 11.86
CA GLN A 46 -3.80 7.07 11.94
C GLN A 46 -2.73 6.31 12.74
N GLU A 47 -3.17 5.54 13.74
CA GLU A 47 -2.32 4.65 14.53
C GLU A 47 -1.67 3.57 13.67
N ASP A 48 -2.42 2.97 12.73
CA ASP A 48 -1.89 2.00 11.76
C ASP A 48 -0.80 2.63 10.89
N CYS A 49 -1.05 3.83 10.33
CA CYS A 49 -0.05 4.55 9.54
C CYS A 49 1.20 4.90 10.39
N ALA A 50 1.00 5.28 11.66
CA ALA A 50 2.10 5.56 12.57
C ALA A 50 2.90 4.30 12.92
N ALA A 51 2.23 3.16 13.11
CA ALA A 51 2.88 1.87 13.35
C ALA A 51 3.70 1.44 12.13
N TYR A 52 3.13 1.54 10.92
CA TYR A 52 3.84 1.28 9.67
C TYR A 52 5.09 2.15 9.50
N ARG A 53 4.99 3.46 9.74
CA ARG A 53 6.16 4.36 9.65
C ARG A 53 7.27 3.97 10.62
N ARG A 54 6.93 3.55 11.84
CA ARG A 54 7.92 3.07 12.82
C ARG A 54 8.55 1.75 12.37
N PHE A 55 7.74 0.83 11.85
CA PHE A 55 8.21 -0.44 11.32
C PHE A 55 9.21 -0.23 10.18
N ILE A 56 8.87 0.58 9.18
CA ILE A 56 9.71 0.70 7.97
C ILE A 56 10.99 1.53 8.18
N ALA A 57 11.04 2.41 9.19
CA ALA A 57 12.20 3.25 9.48
C ALA A 57 13.50 2.44 9.72
N GLY A 58 13.39 1.18 10.15
CA GLY A 58 14.53 0.29 10.39
C GLY A 58 14.91 -0.61 9.21
N GLU A 59 14.09 -0.69 8.16
CA GLU A 59 14.20 -1.75 7.15
C GLU A 59 15.12 -1.41 5.97
N ASN A 60 15.63 -0.18 5.87
CA ASN A 60 16.49 0.29 4.77
C ASN A 60 15.92 -0.05 3.37
N LEU A 61 14.59 0.07 3.24
CA LEU A 61 13.83 -0.16 2.02
C LEU A 61 12.91 1.03 1.77
N ASP A 62 12.86 1.49 0.52
CA ASP A 62 11.93 2.53 0.11
C ASP A 62 10.57 1.93 -0.29
N LEU A 63 9.47 2.43 0.29
CA LEU A 63 8.14 2.23 -0.29
C LEU A 63 8.07 3.03 -1.60
N ALA A 64 8.31 2.36 -2.72
CA ALA A 64 8.32 2.98 -4.04
C ALA A 64 6.89 3.15 -4.61
N GLN A 65 5.96 2.30 -4.20
CA GLN A 65 4.59 2.31 -4.71
C GLN A 65 3.59 1.76 -3.68
N PHE A 66 2.55 2.54 -3.40
CA PHE A 66 1.34 2.09 -2.71
C PHE A 66 0.19 2.11 -3.72
N THR A 67 -0.35 0.94 -4.05
CA THR A 67 -1.46 0.82 -5.00
C THR A 67 -2.71 0.43 -4.26
N ILE A 68 -3.83 1.04 -4.64
CA ILE A 68 -5.15 0.64 -4.17
C ILE A 68 -5.89 -0.02 -5.32
N THR A 69 -6.39 -1.21 -5.06
CA THR A 69 -7.17 -1.99 -6.04
C THR A 69 -8.65 -1.80 -5.82
N TYR A 70 -9.40 -1.70 -6.89
CA TYR A 70 -10.86 -1.68 -6.89
C TYR A 70 -11.33 -2.28 -8.22
N ASP A 71 -12.48 -2.96 -8.20
CA ASP A 71 -13.00 -3.67 -9.38
C ASP A 71 -13.83 -2.76 -10.30
N ASP A 72 -14.31 -1.64 -9.79
CA ASP A 72 -15.16 -0.70 -10.53
C ASP A 72 -14.37 0.15 -11.53
N CYS A 73 -14.93 0.36 -12.72
CA CYS A 73 -14.34 1.25 -13.73
C CYS A 73 -14.67 2.73 -13.44
N LEU A 74 -13.66 3.54 -13.14
CA LEU A 74 -13.81 4.99 -12.90
C LEU A 74 -14.41 5.74 -14.10
N PHE A 75 -14.23 5.23 -15.31
CA PHE A 75 -14.60 5.93 -16.55
C PHE A 75 -15.89 5.42 -17.20
N TYR A 76 -16.46 4.33 -16.68
CA TYR A 76 -17.63 3.66 -17.26
C TYR A 76 -18.56 3.09 -16.18
N GLY A 77 -18.52 3.64 -14.96
CA GLY A 77 -19.42 3.29 -13.87
C GLY A 77 -20.64 4.21 -13.81
N GLU A 78 -21.70 3.75 -13.14
CA GLU A 78 -22.80 4.62 -12.74
C GLU A 78 -22.32 5.67 -11.72
N PRO A 79 -22.99 6.84 -11.60
CA PRO A 79 -22.53 7.93 -10.73
C PRO A 79 -22.16 7.51 -9.30
N ALA A 80 -22.94 6.63 -8.68
CA ALA A 80 -22.68 6.13 -7.33
C ALA A 80 -21.40 5.28 -7.23
N GLN A 81 -21.07 4.49 -8.27
CA GLN A 81 -19.83 3.72 -8.31
C GLN A 81 -18.62 4.64 -8.46
N ILE A 82 -18.73 5.64 -9.34
CA ILE A 82 -17.67 6.65 -9.53
C ILE A 82 -17.40 7.39 -8.22
N GLU A 83 -18.45 7.79 -7.50
CA GLU A 83 -18.33 8.44 -6.19
C GLU A 83 -17.64 7.52 -5.18
N GLN A 84 -18.04 6.25 -5.09
CA GLN A 84 -17.44 5.28 -4.19
C GLN A 84 -15.95 5.05 -4.49
N VAL A 85 -15.57 4.86 -5.76
CA VAL A 85 -14.16 4.72 -6.18
C VAL A 85 -13.37 5.98 -5.87
N SER A 86 -13.92 7.15 -6.15
CA SER A 86 -13.28 8.44 -5.87
C SER A 86 -13.00 8.61 -4.37
N ALA A 87 -13.95 8.20 -3.52
CA ALA A 87 -13.77 8.19 -2.07
C ALA A 87 -12.64 7.24 -1.62
N LYS A 88 -12.53 6.05 -2.23
CA LYS A 88 -11.43 5.11 -1.96
C LYS A 88 -10.08 5.71 -2.34
N ILE A 89 -9.97 6.34 -3.51
CA ILE A 89 -8.76 7.01 -3.99
C ILE A 89 -8.36 8.16 -3.06
N GLN A 90 -9.34 8.99 -2.66
CA GLN A 90 -9.10 10.09 -1.73
C GLN A 90 -8.56 9.56 -0.39
N ARG A 91 -9.26 8.58 0.20
CA ARG A 91 -8.82 7.98 1.47
C ARG A 91 -7.44 7.34 1.35
N GLY A 92 -7.17 6.70 0.23
CA GLY A 92 -5.86 6.18 -0.12
C GLY A 92 -4.74 7.21 -0.15
N THR A 93 -5.02 8.37 -0.71
CA THR A 93 -4.08 9.48 -0.77
C THR A 93 -3.76 10.01 0.63
N GLU A 94 -4.74 10.03 1.53
CA GLU A 94 -4.54 10.40 2.94
C GLU A 94 -3.69 9.36 3.69
N ILE A 95 -3.83 8.07 3.38
CA ILE A 95 -3.00 7.00 3.96
C ILE A 95 -1.54 7.12 3.47
N ALA A 96 -1.36 7.51 2.20
CA ALA A 96 -0.04 7.63 1.57
C ALA A 96 0.76 8.87 1.99
N ALA A 97 0.12 9.86 2.61
CA ALA A 97 0.72 11.13 3.04
C ALA A 97 1.56 10.99 4.33
#